data_AF-A0A2J8KJK5-F1
#
_entry.id   AF-A0A2J8KJK5-F1
#
_cell.length_a   1.000
_cell.length_b   1.000
_cell.length_c   1.000
_cell.angle_alpha   90.00
_cell.angle_beta   90.00
_cell.angle_gamma   90.00
#
_symmetry.space_group_name_H-M   'P 1'
#
loop_
_entity.id
_entity.type
_entity.pdbx_description
1 polymer ?
#
loop_
_entity_poly.entity_id
_entity_poly.type
_entity_poly.pdbx_seq_one_letter_code
_entity_poly.pdbx_strand_id
1 'polypeptide(L)'
;MFYGTHFIMSPPTKSKLKRQSQLLSSMLSRTLSYKYRDLDSTFSSLGASDDPAELSTQLSAPGVLKVFGDSVCTGTHYKSVLATGTSSARELVKEALERYALDPRQAGQYVLCDVVGQAGDAGQRWQAQCFRVF
;
A
#
# COMPACT_ATOMS: atom_id res chain seq x y z
N MET A 1 32.88 1.44 46.80
CA MET A 1 31.75 1.79 45.90
C MET A 1 32.38 2.51 44.70
N PHE A 2 32.40 2.06 43.45
CA PHE A 2 31.67 1.06 42.68
C PHE A 2 32.65 0.34 41.74
N TYR A 3 32.48 -0.96 41.49
CA TYR A 3 33.14 -1.65 40.37
C TYR A 3 32.29 -1.45 39.12
N GLY A 4 32.82 -0.76 38.11
CA GLY A 4 32.19 -0.62 36.80
C GLY A 4 32.46 -1.86 35.95
N THR A 5 31.44 -2.70 35.75
CA THR A 5 31.50 -3.82 34.81
C THR A 5 31.38 -3.30 33.37
N HIS A 6 32.43 -3.48 32.58
CA HIS A 6 32.38 -3.27 31.14
C HIS A 6 31.57 -4.40 30.48
N PHE A 7 30.37 -4.09 29.99
CA PHE A 7 29.63 -5.00 29.11
C PHE A 7 30.25 -4.92 27.70
N ILE A 8 31.13 -5.87 27.38
CA ILE A 8 31.56 -6.11 26.01
C ILE A 8 30.46 -6.93 25.33
N MET A 9 29.64 -6.27 24.51
CA MET A 9 28.71 -6.98 23.62
C MET A 9 29.48 -7.56 22.44
N SER A 10 29.63 -8.87 22.39
CA SER A 10 30.10 -9.58 21.20
C SER A 10 28.99 -9.63 20.13
N PRO A 11 29.27 -9.38 18.84
CA PRO A 11 28.28 -9.53 17.78
C PRO A 11 27.88 -11.01 17.62
N PRO A 12 26.62 -11.30 17.23
CA PRO A 12 26.13 -12.67 17.11
C PRO A 12 26.93 -13.44 16.06
N THR A 13 27.35 -14.65 16.44
CA THR A 13 28.09 -15.56 15.58
C THR A 13 27.20 -16.01 14.41
N LYS A 14 27.71 -15.92 13.18
CA LYS A 14 27.00 -16.41 11.98
C LYS A 14 26.96 -17.93 12.00
N SER A 15 25.96 -18.52 12.64
CA SER A 15 25.67 -19.94 12.46
C SER A 15 25.19 -20.16 11.02
N LYS A 16 25.89 -21.01 10.28
CA LYS A 16 25.49 -21.44 8.94
C LYS A 16 24.32 -22.41 9.06
N LEU A 17 23.13 -21.89 9.37
CA LEU A 17 21.84 -22.60 9.28
C LEU A 17 21.50 -22.83 7.80
N LYS A 18 22.20 -23.78 7.16
CA LYS A 18 22.14 -24.06 5.72
C LYS A 18 21.28 -25.28 5.37
N ARG A 19 20.23 -25.61 6.13
CA ARG A 19 19.32 -26.70 5.74
C ARG A 19 17.82 -26.49 5.97
N GLN A 20 17.39 -25.42 6.62
CA GLN A 20 15.94 -25.18 6.85
C GLN A 20 15.43 -23.83 6.33
N SER A 21 16.30 -22.97 5.82
CA SER A 21 15.90 -21.67 5.25
C SER A 21 15.31 -21.77 3.84
N GLN A 22 15.49 -22.89 3.13
CA GLN A 22 15.07 -22.99 1.72
C GLN A 22 13.55 -23.02 1.54
N LEU A 23 12.80 -23.56 2.50
CA LEU A 23 11.33 -23.61 2.42
C LEU A 23 10.71 -22.23 2.64
N LEU A 24 11.19 -21.48 3.64
CA LEU A 24 10.73 -20.11 3.91
C LEU A 24 11.20 -19.14 2.82
N SER A 25 12.44 -19.28 2.34
CA SER A 25 12.94 -18.44 1.24
C SER A 25 12.18 -18.71 -0.06
N SER A 26 11.78 -19.95 -0.35
CA SER A 26 11.02 -20.24 -1.58
C SER A 26 9.65 -19.55 -1.60
N MET A 27 8.94 -19.53 -0.46
CA MET A 27 7.67 -18.80 -0.34
C MET A 27 7.87 -17.29 -0.50
N LEU A 28 8.81 -16.70 0.24
CA LEU A 28 9.10 -15.26 0.17
C LEU A 28 9.63 -14.82 -1.20
N SER A 29 10.46 -15.63 -1.85
CA SER A 29 10.96 -15.36 -3.20
C SER A 29 9.86 -15.41 -4.24
N ARG A 30 8.84 -16.28 -4.13
CA ARG A 30 7.67 -16.22 -5.01
C ARG A 30 6.83 -14.97 -4.77
N THR A 31 6.65 -14.55 -3.52
CA THR A 31 5.85 -13.36 -3.18
C THR A 31 6.50 -12.04 -3.64
N LEU A 32 7.84 -11.92 -3.59
CA LEU A 32 8.54 -10.69 -3.99
C LEU A 32 9.14 -10.72 -5.41
N SER A 33 9.21 -11.88 -6.07
CA SER A 33 9.63 -12.00 -7.48
C SER A 33 8.50 -11.60 -8.45
N TYR A 34 7.71 -10.60 -8.10
CA TYR A 34 6.82 -9.90 -9.03
C TYR A 34 7.56 -8.69 -9.62
N LYS A 35 8.75 -8.95 -10.19
CA LYS A 35 9.40 -7.99 -11.08
C LYS A 35 8.92 -8.36 -12.48
N TYR A 36 8.10 -7.50 -13.07
CA TYR A 36 7.84 -7.42 -14.51
C TYR A 36 6.77 -8.39 -15.10
N ARG A 37 5.51 -8.18 -14.69
CA ARG A 37 4.32 -8.38 -15.56
C ARG A 37 3.66 -7.00 -15.60
N ASP A 38 4.17 -6.14 -16.46
CA ASP A 38 3.65 -5.88 -17.82
C ASP A 38 2.29 -5.17 -17.76
N LEU A 39 2.17 -4.10 -18.53
CA LEU A 39 1.21 -2.99 -18.39
C LEU A 39 -0.24 -3.34 -18.81
N ASP A 40 -0.69 -4.57 -18.54
CA ASP A 40 -1.99 -5.07 -19.00
C ASP A 40 -2.77 -5.79 -17.89
N SER A 41 -3.11 -5.05 -16.82
CA SER A 41 -4.21 -5.43 -15.93
C SER A 41 -5.56 -4.98 -16.51
N THR A 42 -5.71 -5.03 -17.83
CA THR A 42 -7.00 -4.85 -18.48
C THR A 42 -7.78 -6.15 -18.30
N PHE A 43 -8.70 -6.18 -17.34
CA PHE A 43 -9.82 -7.13 -17.30
C PHE A 43 -9.44 -8.61 -17.44
N SER A 44 -8.76 -9.18 -16.44
CA SER A 44 -8.80 -10.63 -16.19
C SER A 44 -10.16 -11.03 -15.58
N SER A 45 -11.24 -10.78 -16.32
CA SER A 45 -12.58 -11.30 -16.00
C SER A 45 -13.20 -11.86 -17.26
N LEU A 46 -12.65 -12.98 -17.73
CA LEU A 46 -13.35 -13.91 -18.62
C LEU A 46 -12.78 -15.33 -18.40
N GLY A 47 -13.28 -16.01 -17.35
CA GLY A 47 -13.37 -17.48 -17.33
C GLY A 47 -12.21 -18.30 -16.74
N ALA A 48 -11.44 -17.78 -15.78
CA ALA A 48 -10.37 -18.56 -15.14
C ALA A 48 -10.88 -19.31 -13.90
N SER A 49 -10.59 -20.61 -13.83
CA SER A 49 -10.61 -21.36 -12.57
C SER A 49 -9.53 -20.78 -11.66
N ASP A 50 -9.86 -19.72 -10.92
CA ASP A 50 -8.90 -19.04 -10.05
C ASP A 50 -8.35 -20.02 -9.00
N ASP A 51 -7.03 -20.19 -8.97
CA ASP A 51 -6.37 -20.95 -7.90
C ASP A 51 -6.67 -20.22 -6.57
N PRO A 52 -7.28 -20.91 -5.57
CA PRO A 52 -7.64 -20.28 -4.30
C PRO A 52 -6.45 -19.60 -3.60
N ALA A 53 -5.22 -20.07 -3.81
CA ALA A 53 -4.02 -19.44 -3.27
C ALA A 53 -3.73 -18.07 -3.91
N GLU A 54 -3.98 -17.92 -5.21
CA GLU A 54 -3.78 -16.65 -5.94
C GLU A 54 -4.85 -15.63 -5.54
N LEU A 55 -6.12 -16.07 -5.46
CA LEU A 55 -7.23 -15.20 -5.03
C LEU A 55 -7.02 -14.69 -3.59
N SER A 56 -6.62 -15.58 -2.67
CA SER A 56 -6.33 -15.19 -1.29
C SER A 56 -5.24 -14.14 -1.20
N THR A 57 -4.20 -14.25 -2.05
CA THR A 57 -3.10 -13.28 -2.09
C THR A 57 -3.56 -11.93 -2.63
N GLN A 58 -4.33 -11.91 -3.73
CA GLN A 58 -4.87 -10.67 -4.29
C GLN A 58 -5.73 -9.90 -3.29
N LEU A 59 -6.54 -10.61 -2.50
CA LEU A 59 -7.44 -10.00 -1.52
C LEU A 59 -6.72 -9.55 -0.25
N SER A 60 -5.70 -10.29 0.19
CA SER A 60 -5.09 -10.08 1.52
C SER A 60 -3.76 -9.32 1.48
N ALA A 61 -3.10 -9.24 0.31
CA ALA A 61 -1.83 -8.54 0.21
C ALA A 61 -2.01 -7.05 0.52
N PRO A 62 -1.22 -6.48 1.45
CA PRO A 62 -1.29 -5.07 1.75
C PRO A 62 -0.63 -4.23 0.65
N GLY A 63 -1.24 -3.10 0.35
CA GLY A 63 -0.77 -2.07 -0.56
C GLY A 63 -0.84 -0.68 0.10
N VAL A 64 -0.33 0.32 -0.64
CA VAL A 64 -0.32 1.72 -0.21
C VAL A 64 -0.97 2.58 -1.29
N LEU A 65 -2.03 3.31 -0.93
CA LEU A 65 -2.71 4.26 -1.80
C LEU A 65 -2.22 5.69 -1.52
N LYS A 66 -1.98 6.47 -2.58
CA LYS A 66 -1.72 7.91 -2.48
C LYS A 66 -3.05 8.64 -2.60
N VAL A 67 -3.62 9.06 -1.47
CA VAL A 67 -4.90 9.77 -1.43
C VAL A 67 -4.64 11.26 -1.46
N PHE A 68 -5.19 11.97 -2.45
CA PHE A 68 -5.12 13.42 -2.55
C PHE A 68 -6.35 14.06 -1.92
N GLY A 69 -6.14 15.15 -1.17
CA GLY A 69 -7.17 15.78 -0.35
C GLY A 69 -7.30 17.28 -0.58
N ASP A 70 -6.92 17.80 -1.75
CA ASP A 70 -6.96 19.25 -2.04
C ASP A 70 -8.37 19.85 -1.91
N SER A 71 -9.43 19.04 -2.10
CA SER A 71 -10.83 19.43 -1.85
C SER A 71 -11.22 19.48 -0.38
N VAL A 72 -10.38 18.95 0.52
CA VAL A 72 -10.63 18.85 1.96
C VAL A 72 -9.72 19.79 2.75
N CYS A 73 -8.43 19.80 2.43
CA CYS A 73 -7.44 20.74 2.96
C CYS A 73 -6.59 21.27 1.80
N THR A 74 -6.83 22.52 1.43
CA THR A 74 -6.15 23.17 0.30
C THR A 74 -4.64 23.21 0.48
N GLY A 75 -3.88 22.83 -0.55
CA GLY A 75 -2.41 22.94 -0.55
C GLY A 75 -1.73 21.82 0.25
N THR A 76 -2.45 20.73 0.52
CA THR A 76 -1.88 19.56 1.18
C THR A 76 -1.40 18.54 0.16
N HIS A 77 -0.21 18.01 0.38
CA HIS A 77 0.25 16.84 -0.39
C HIS A 77 -0.60 15.60 -0.07
N TYR A 78 -0.49 14.59 -0.93
CA TYR A 78 -1.15 13.31 -0.72
C TYR A 78 -0.79 12.70 0.66
N LYS A 79 -1.71 11.91 1.21
CA LYS A 79 -1.46 11.04 2.36
C LYS A 79 -1.46 9.59 1.91
N SER A 80 -0.50 8.84 2.43
CA SER A 80 -0.40 7.39 2.18
C SER A 80 -1.39 6.66 3.09
N VAL A 81 -2.29 5.88 2.52
CA VAL A 81 -3.29 5.06 3.22
C VAL A 81 -2.97 3.58 2.97
N LEU A 82 -3.04 2.74 4.00
CA LEU A 82 -2.86 1.29 3.82
C LEU A 82 -4.17 0.69 3.30
N ALA A 83 -4.07 -0.26 2.39
CA ALA A 83 -5.23 -0.93 1.82
C ALA A 83 -4.93 -2.41 1.55
N THR A 84 -5.96 -3.25 1.58
CA THR A 84 -5.95 -4.60 1.02
C THR A 84 -6.99 -4.67 -0.10
N GLY A 85 -7.02 -5.76 -0.88
CA GLY A 85 -8.04 -5.97 -1.91
C GLY A 85 -9.47 -6.06 -1.36
N THR A 86 -9.63 -6.25 -0.05
CA THR A 86 -10.92 -6.27 0.66
C THR A 86 -11.30 -4.95 1.32
N SER A 87 -10.41 -3.95 1.35
CA SER A 87 -10.70 -2.66 1.99
C SER A 87 -11.79 -1.92 1.21
N SER A 88 -12.86 -1.53 1.90
CA SER A 88 -13.94 -0.76 1.30
C SER A 88 -13.57 0.72 1.13
N ALA A 89 -14.17 1.40 0.14
CA ALA A 89 -13.97 2.84 -0.07
C ALA A 89 -14.26 3.65 1.21
N ARG A 90 -15.30 3.26 1.96
CA ARG A 90 -15.68 3.94 3.21
C ARG A 90 -14.64 3.78 4.33
N GLU A 91 -13.98 2.62 4.42
CA GLU A 91 -12.88 2.42 5.37
C GLU A 91 -11.67 3.26 4.99
N LEU A 92 -11.34 3.31 3.69
CA LEU A 92 -10.24 4.12 3.17
C LEU A 92 -10.49 5.62 3.38
N VAL A 93 -11.73 6.10 3.21
CA VAL A 93 -12.11 7.49 3.52
C VAL A 93 -11.89 7.81 5.00
N LYS A 94 -12.29 6.92 5.92
CA LYS A 94 -12.07 7.11 7.35
C LYS A 94 -10.58 7.24 7.69
N GLU A 95 -9.76 6.32 7.18
CA GLU A 95 -8.31 6.37 7.40
C GLU A 95 -7.71 7.64 6.80
N ALA A 96 -8.10 8.02 5.57
CA ALA A 96 -7.63 9.24 4.94
C ALA A 96 -7.94 10.49 5.77
N LEU A 97 -9.19 10.63 6.26
CA LEU A 97 -9.59 11.77 7.09
C LEU A 97 -8.74 11.86 8.36
N GLU A 98 -8.49 10.73 9.03
CA GLU A 98 -7.63 10.70 10.22
C GLU A 98 -6.20 11.18 9.91
N ARG A 99 -5.62 10.76 8.77
CA ARG A 99 -4.29 11.21 8.32
C ARG A 99 -4.23 12.65 7.88
N TYR A 100 -5.36 13.23 7.49
CA TYR A 100 -5.53 14.65 7.23
C TYR A 100 -5.85 15.45 8.51
N ALA A 101 -5.85 14.81 9.69
CA ALA A 101 -6.18 15.42 10.98
C ALA A 101 -7.62 15.97 11.04
N LEU A 102 -8.56 15.27 10.42
CA LEU A 102 -9.99 15.54 10.40
C LEU A 102 -10.75 14.47 11.15
N ASP A 103 -12.01 14.73 11.51
CA ASP A 103 -12.85 13.79 12.25
C ASP A 103 -13.34 12.62 11.35
N PRO A 104 -12.90 11.36 11.59
CA PRO A 104 -13.33 10.21 10.79
C PRO A 104 -14.83 9.90 10.91
N ARG A 105 -15.52 10.43 11.94
CA ARG A 105 -16.98 10.28 12.09
C ARG A 105 -17.74 10.96 10.96
N GLN A 106 -17.13 11.95 10.31
CA GLN A 106 -17.71 12.66 9.18
C GLN A 106 -17.53 11.93 7.85
N ALA A 107 -16.95 10.72 7.82
CA ALA A 107 -16.69 9.96 6.59
C ALA A 107 -17.92 9.77 5.68
N GLY A 108 -19.15 9.85 6.19
CA GLY A 108 -20.36 9.80 5.36
C GLY A 108 -20.59 11.03 4.47
N GLN A 109 -19.85 12.12 4.70
CA GLN A 109 -19.91 13.37 3.93
C GLN A 109 -18.81 13.45 2.85
N TYR A 110 -17.92 12.45 2.81
CA TYR A 110 -16.80 12.38 1.90
C TYR A 110 -16.91 11.14 1.03
N VAL A 111 -16.36 11.23 -0.17
CA VAL A 111 -16.31 10.12 -1.12
C VAL A 111 -14.88 9.97 -1.65
N LEU A 112 -14.49 8.74 -1.96
CA LEU A 112 -13.22 8.48 -2.63
C LEU A 112 -13.44 8.53 -4.13
N CYS A 113 -12.58 9.25 -4.85
CA CYS A 113 -12.69 9.41 -6.29
C CYS A 113 -11.46 8.83 -7.01
N ASP A 114 -11.72 8.14 -8.11
CA ASP A 114 -10.75 7.86 -9.17
C ASP A 114 -10.67 9.10 -10.06
N VAL A 115 -9.56 9.82 -10.08
CA VAL A 115 -9.46 11.09 -10.82
C VAL A 115 -8.46 10.94 -11.96
N VAL A 116 -8.90 11.28 -13.16
CA VAL A 116 -8.06 11.35 -14.36
C VAL A 116 -7.86 12.80 -14.79
N GLY A 117 -6.71 13.07 -15.39
CA GLY A 117 -6.32 14.42 -15.74
C GLY A 117 -5.01 14.46 -16.50
N GLN A 118 -4.59 15.67 -16.82
CA GLN A 118 -3.44 15.92 -17.67
C GLN A 118 -2.30 16.50 -16.83
N ALA A 119 -1.10 15.93 -17.00
CA ALA A 119 0.11 16.59 -16.55
C ALA A 119 0.34 17.82 -17.43
N GLY A 120 0.49 18.98 -16.81
CA GLY A 120 0.84 20.19 -17.56
C GLY A 120 2.27 20.13 -18.08
N ASP A 121 2.62 21.06 -18.98
CA ASP A 121 3.99 21.26 -19.45
C ASP A 121 4.95 21.60 -18.31
N ALA A 122 6.25 21.68 -18.59
CA ALA A 122 7.28 21.95 -17.59
C ALA A 122 6.94 23.19 -16.71
N GLY A 123 6.61 22.94 -15.44
CA GLY A 123 6.24 23.97 -14.46
C GLY A 123 4.74 24.18 -14.23
N GLN A 124 3.87 23.58 -15.04
CA GLN A 124 2.41 23.63 -14.86
C GLN A 124 1.95 22.53 -13.89
N ARG A 125 0.92 22.83 -13.08
CA ARG A 125 0.33 21.85 -12.16
C ARG A 125 -0.49 20.81 -12.94
N TRP A 126 -0.59 19.61 -12.37
CA TRP A 126 -1.51 18.60 -12.86
C TRP A 126 -2.95 19.10 -12.75
N GLN A 127 -3.74 18.90 -13.81
CA GLN A 127 -5.13 19.38 -13.88
C GLN A 127 -6.09 18.20 -14.00
N ALA A 128 -6.99 18.09 -13.02
CA ALA A 128 -8.10 17.13 -13.07
C ALA A 128 -9.04 17.46 -14.24
N GLN A 129 -9.44 16.44 -15.00
CA GLN A 129 -10.38 16.57 -16.12
C GLN A 129 -11.68 15.80 -15.91
N CYS A 130 -11.60 14.62 -15.27
CA CYS A 130 -12.77 13.78 -15.00
C CYS A 130 -12.52 12.95 -13.74
N PHE A 131 -13.60 12.46 -13.11
CA PHE A 131 -13.50 11.55 -11.98
C PHE A 131 -14.68 10.57 -11.91
N ARG A 132 -14.47 9.45 -11.22
CA ARG A 132 -15.49 8.47 -10.86
C ARG A 132 -15.50 8.26 -9.34
N VAL A 133 -16.68 8.18 -8.74
CA VAL A 133 -16.83 7.89 -7.30
C VAL A 133 -16.77 6.36 -7.07
N PHE A 134 -16.10 5.94 -5.99
CA PHE A 134 -16.02 4.55 -5.51
C PHE A 134 -17.03 4.25 -4.40
#